data_AF-A0A2H9MJC9-F1
#
_entry.id   AF-A0A2H9MJC9-F1
#
_cell.length_a   1.000
_cell.length_b   1.000
_cell.length_c   1.000
_cell.angle_alpha   90.00
_cell.angle_beta   90.00
_cell.angle_gamma   90.00
#
_symmetry.space_group_name_H-M   'P 1'
#
loop_
_entity.id
_entity.type
_entity.pdbx_description
1 polymer ?
#
loop_
_entity_poly.entity_id
_entity_poly.type
_entity_poly.pdbx_seq_one_letter_code
_entity_poly.pdbx_strand_id
1 'polypeptide(L)'
;TQSFLSKRCGVSLGNVNHAVEPLASMNAIEKKPRGFTVIGAKKILLYWASTRNLDKDIVYQTFSNISVIEIEKIIPVNMFTAYSGFKFKFNSTPSDYSEVFAYGNAEKVKERFAEKKGRPNVIVLKTDKHLMKFKQIPIAQLFVDLWNINTWYSQEFLKVLEAKINGILE
;
A
#
# COMPACT_ATOMS: atom_id res chain seq x y z
N THR A 1 10.15 17.25 -13.12
CA THR A 1 9.46 17.58 -14.39
C THR A 1 8.66 16.38 -14.86
N GLN A 2 7.69 16.53 -15.77
CA GLN A 2 6.92 15.39 -16.29
C GLN A 2 7.80 14.39 -17.07
N SER A 3 8.78 14.90 -17.85
CA SER A 3 9.77 14.06 -18.55
C SER A 3 10.62 13.22 -17.59
N PHE A 4 11.03 13.80 -16.45
CA PHE A 4 11.73 13.04 -15.41
C PHE A 4 10.87 11.89 -14.86
N LEU A 5 9.58 12.15 -14.55
CA LEU A 5 8.67 11.12 -14.06
C LEU A 5 8.42 10.03 -15.10
N SER A 6 8.24 10.39 -16.36
CA SER A 6 8.05 9.44 -17.46
C SER A 6 9.24 8.47 -17.54
N LYS A 7 10.47 8.99 -17.52
CA LYS A 7 11.69 8.16 -17.52
C LYS A 7 11.83 7.32 -16.25
N ARG A 8 11.60 7.92 -15.08
CA ARG A 8 11.76 7.25 -13.77
C ARG A 8 10.75 6.12 -13.57
N CYS A 9 9.53 6.33 -14.04
CA CYS A 9 8.42 5.37 -13.92
C CYS A 9 8.29 4.46 -15.15
N GLY A 10 9.05 4.68 -16.23
CA GLY A 10 8.96 3.85 -17.44
C GLY A 10 7.58 3.91 -18.10
N VAL A 11 6.90 5.06 -18.02
CA VAL A 11 5.55 5.28 -18.60
C VAL A 11 5.59 6.41 -19.60
N SER A 12 4.60 6.47 -20.51
CA SER A 12 4.49 7.54 -21.50
C SER A 12 4.31 8.91 -20.83
N LEU A 13 4.73 9.97 -21.53
CA LEU A 13 4.49 11.34 -21.05
C LEU A 13 3.00 11.64 -20.93
N GLY A 14 2.17 11.09 -21.82
CA GLY A 14 0.71 11.18 -21.74
C GLY A 14 0.16 10.62 -20.42
N ASN A 15 0.62 9.44 -20.00
CA ASN A 15 0.20 8.86 -18.71
C ASN A 15 0.61 9.74 -17.52
N VAL A 16 1.81 10.34 -17.57
CA VAL A 16 2.25 11.30 -16.54
C VAL A 16 1.33 12.52 -16.53
N ASN A 17 1.00 13.08 -17.69
CA ASN A 17 0.11 14.24 -17.78
C ASN A 17 -1.28 13.93 -17.21
N HIS A 18 -1.84 12.78 -17.58
CA HIS A 18 -3.12 12.32 -17.04
C HIS A 18 -3.08 12.09 -15.52
N ALA A 19 -1.98 11.58 -14.97
CA ALA A 19 -1.83 11.40 -13.52
C ALA A 19 -1.64 12.73 -12.78
N VAL A 20 -1.04 13.73 -13.43
CA VAL A 20 -0.73 15.05 -12.85
C VAL A 20 -1.94 15.98 -12.88
N GLU A 21 -2.85 15.85 -13.85
CA GLU A 21 -3.98 16.76 -14.02
C GLU A 21 -4.92 16.81 -12.80
N PRO A 22 -5.36 15.67 -12.21
CA PRO A 22 -6.16 15.70 -10.99
C PRO A 22 -5.42 16.35 -9.81
N LEU A 23 -4.09 16.21 -9.74
CA LEU A 23 -3.29 16.83 -8.68
C LEU A 23 -3.26 18.35 -8.81
N ALA A 24 -3.24 18.87 -10.04
CA ALA A 24 -3.29 20.30 -10.31
C ALA A 24 -4.70 20.85 -10.02
N SER A 25 -5.76 20.17 -10.47
CA SER A 25 -7.13 20.64 -10.26
C SER A 25 -7.53 20.70 -8.79
N MET A 26 -6.98 19.82 -7.94
CA MET A 26 -7.19 19.87 -6.49
C MET A 26 -6.23 20.80 -5.72
N ASN A 27 -5.40 21.59 -6.42
CA ASN A 27 -4.37 22.45 -5.83
C ASN A 27 -3.42 21.67 -4.90
N ALA A 28 -3.00 20.48 -5.31
CA ALA A 28 -1.98 19.69 -4.63
C ALA A 28 -0.57 19.90 -5.23
N ILE A 29 -0.53 20.40 -6.46
CA ILE A 29 0.68 20.85 -7.13
C ILE A 29 0.48 22.23 -7.76
N GLU A 30 1.58 22.96 -7.92
CA GLU A 30 1.64 24.21 -8.67
C GLU A 30 2.40 23.97 -9.98
N LYS A 31 1.73 24.13 -11.14
CA LYS A 31 2.36 24.02 -12.46
C LYS A 31 3.28 25.23 -12.71
N LYS A 32 4.48 24.98 -13.23
CA LYS A 32 5.50 25.98 -13.60
C LYS A 32 5.93 25.77 -15.05
N PRO A 33 6.52 26.77 -15.72
CA PRO A 33 6.93 26.64 -17.13
C PRO A 33 7.82 25.44 -17.45
N ARG A 34 8.62 24.97 -16.49
CA ARG A 34 9.53 23.81 -16.65
C ARG A 34 9.20 22.62 -15.72
N GLY A 35 8.03 22.57 -15.11
CA GLY A 35 7.68 21.47 -14.20
C GLY A 35 6.52 21.79 -13.26
N PHE A 36 6.60 21.29 -12.03
CA PHE A 36 5.64 21.60 -10.99
C PHE A 36 6.28 21.41 -9.62
N THR A 37 5.70 22.07 -8.62
CA THR A 37 6.07 21.92 -7.20
C THR A 37 4.92 21.25 -6.46
N VAL A 38 5.22 20.32 -5.55
CA VAL A 38 4.21 19.74 -4.66
C VAL A 38 3.94 20.73 -3.53
N ILE A 39 2.69 21.19 -3.42
CA ILE A 39 2.25 22.14 -2.38
C ILE A 39 1.23 21.53 -1.41
N GLY A 40 0.71 20.34 -1.73
CA GLY A 40 -0.30 19.65 -0.92
C GLY A 40 -0.08 18.15 -0.89
N ALA A 41 1.02 17.68 -0.31
CA ALA A 41 1.35 16.25 -0.24
C ALA A 41 0.23 15.41 0.42
N LYS A 42 -0.41 15.93 1.47
CA LYS A 42 -1.56 15.28 2.14
C LYS A 42 -2.75 15.10 1.18
N LYS A 43 -3.03 16.07 0.31
CA LYS A 43 -4.10 15.95 -0.70
C LYS A 43 -3.79 14.83 -1.69
N ILE A 44 -2.54 14.73 -2.16
CA ILE A 44 -2.10 13.66 -3.06
C ILE A 44 -2.29 12.29 -2.40
N LEU A 45 -1.88 12.16 -1.14
CA LEU A 45 -2.01 10.90 -0.39
C LEU A 45 -3.48 10.50 -0.22
N LEU A 46 -4.34 11.42 0.21
CA LEU A 46 -5.77 11.15 0.40
C LEU A 46 -6.48 10.85 -0.92
N TYR A 47 -6.11 11.53 -2.00
CA TYR A 47 -6.62 11.23 -3.34
C TYR A 47 -6.23 9.81 -3.77
N TRP A 48 -4.96 9.43 -3.58
CA TRP A 48 -4.52 8.06 -3.88
C TRP A 48 -5.26 7.03 -3.03
N ALA A 49 -5.41 7.28 -1.72
CA ALA A 49 -6.13 6.41 -0.82
C ALA A 49 -7.61 6.23 -1.22
N SER A 50 -8.26 7.28 -1.72
CA SER A 50 -9.67 7.29 -2.12
C SER A 50 -9.93 6.66 -3.50
N THR A 51 -8.93 6.68 -4.39
CA THR A 51 -9.04 6.13 -5.76
C THR A 51 -8.51 4.71 -5.88
N ARG A 52 -7.72 4.28 -4.91
CA ARG A 52 -7.29 2.90 -4.75
C ARG A 52 -8.50 1.96 -4.65
N ASN A 53 -8.37 0.78 -5.23
CA ASN A 53 -9.27 -0.33 -4.99
C ASN A 53 -8.42 -1.55 -4.66
N LEU A 54 -8.36 -1.93 -3.38
CA LEU A 54 -7.48 -3.01 -2.90
C LEU A 54 -7.95 -4.38 -3.40
N ASP A 55 -9.26 -4.61 -3.44
CA ASP A 55 -9.86 -5.89 -3.85
C ASP A 55 -9.47 -6.30 -5.27
N LYS A 56 -9.37 -5.33 -6.19
CA LYS A 56 -8.94 -5.58 -7.58
C LYS A 56 -7.49 -6.08 -7.70
N ASP A 57 -6.68 -5.88 -6.66
CA ASP A 57 -5.30 -6.33 -6.63
C ASP A 57 -5.12 -7.64 -5.87
N ILE A 58 -6.16 -8.19 -5.23
CA ILE A 58 -6.08 -9.48 -4.59
C ILE A 58 -5.92 -10.56 -5.68
N VAL A 59 -4.75 -11.20 -5.70
CA VAL A 59 -4.44 -12.29 -6.65
C VAL A 59 -4.61 -13.67 -6.03
N TYR A 60 -4.62 -13.75 -4.70
CA TYR A 60 -4.89 -14.98 -3.96
C TYR A 60 -5.37 -14.66 -2.56
N GLN A 61 -6.33 -15.44 -2.05
CA GLN A 61 -6.75 -15.38 -0.66
C GLN A 61 -7.21 -16.74 -0.17
N THR A 62 -6.93 -17.06 1.09
CA THR A 62 -7.36 -18.32 1.70
C THR A 62 -7.51 -18.17 3.20
N PHE A 63 -8.19 -19.13 3.81
CA PHE A 63 -8.25 -19.28 5.26
C PHE A 63 -7.12 -20.21 5.75
N SER A 64 -6.49 -19.83 6.85
CA SER A 64 -5.57 -20.65 7.62
C SER A 64 -5.98 -20.65 9.08
N ASN A 65 -5.90 -21.82 9.73
CA ASN A 65 -6.25 -21.99 11.15
C ASN A 65 -5.07 -21.75 12.10
N ILE A 66 -3.88 -21.45 11.57
CA ILE A 66 -2.70 -21.11 12.37
C ILE A 66 -2.74 -19.64 12.78
N SER A 67 -1.94 -19.26 13.79
CA SER A 67 -1.89 -17.89 14.28
C SER A 67 -1.30 -16.92 13.26
N VAL A 68 -1.66 -15.63 13.35
CA VAL A 68 -1.08 -14.56 12.52
C VAL A 68 0.44 -14.55 12.56
N ILE A 69 1.02 -14.78 13.74
CA ILE A 69 2.48 -14.83 13.93
C ILE A 69 3.10 -15.99 13.14
N GLU A 70 2.44 -17.14 13.10
CA GLU A 70 2.91 -18.28 12.30
C GLU A 70 2.75 -18.02 10.81
N ILE A 71 1.63 -17.42 10.38
CA ILE A 71 1.44 -16.99 8.99
C ILE A 71 2.59 -16.07 8.57
N GLU A 72 2.88 -15.03 9.35
CA GLU A 72 3.95 -14.07 9.11
C GLU A 72 5.33 -14.71 8.98
N LYS A 73 5.60 -15.80 9.71
CA LYS A 73 6.90 -16.50 9.66
C LYS A 73 7.07 -17.34 8.41
N ILE A 74 5.99 -17.95 7.91
CA ILE A 74 6.08 -18.97 6.86
C ILE A 74 5.57 -18.49 5.49
N ILE A 75 4.87 -17.36 5.41
CA ILE A 75 4.32 -16.87 4.15
C ILE A 75 5.43 -16.43 3.18
N PRO A 76 5.52 -17.02 1.96
CA PRO A 76 6.64 -16.78 1.06
C PRO A 76 6.36 -15.55 0.19
N VAL A 77 6.46 -14.37 0.79
CA VAL A 77 6.07 -13.09 0.18
C VAL A 77 7.26 -12.21 -0.14
N ASN A 78 7.03 -11.22 -1.00
CA ASN A 78 8.03 -10.21 -1.32
C ASN A 78 8.04 -9.07 -0.30
N MET A 79 6.87 -8.65 0.17
CA MET A 79 6.73 -7.50 1.07
C MET A 79 5.43 -7.56 1.85
N PHE A 80 5.50 -7.44 3.17
CA PHE A 80 4.31 -7.26 4.00
C PHE A 80 3.71 -5.87 3.84
N THR A 81 2.39 -5.78 3.89
CA THR A 81 1.64 -4.51 3.94
C THR A 81 0.57 -4.56 5.03
N ALA A 82 -0.28 -3.54 5.11
CA ALA A 82 -1.32 -3.38 6.12
C ALA A 82 -0.78 -3.60 7.55
N TYR A 83 -1.40 -4.47 8.34
CA TYR A 83 -1.06 -4.67 9.75
C TYR A 83 0.36 -5.21 9.95
N SER A 84 0.72 -6.31 9.27
CA SER A 84 2.05 -6.90 9.34
C SER A 84 3.11 -5.93 8.79
N GLY A 85 2.80 -5.22 7.70
CA GLY A 85 3.67 -4.20 7.14
C GLY A 85 3.94 -3.05 8.12
N PHE A 86 2.91 -2.59 8.83
CA PHE A 86 3.04 -1.59 9.88
C PHE A 86 3.89 -2.12 11.04
N LYS A 87 3.56 -3.31 11.54
CA LYS A 87 4.28 -3.96 12.64
C LYS A 87 5.77 -4.09 12.36
N PHE A 88 6.15 -4.63 11.21
CA PHE A 88 7.57 -4.80 10.87
C PHE A 88 8.28 -3.49 10.59
N LYS A 89 7.57 -2.47 10.07
CA LYS A 89 8.15 -1.17 9.80
C LYS A 89 8.41 -0.35 11.06
N PHE A 90 7.50 -0.40 12.03
CA PHE A 90 7.53 0.47 13.21
C PHE A 90 7.75 -0.26 14.52
N ASN A 91 7.96 -1.58 14.48
CA ASN A 91 8.11 -2.46 15.63
C ASN A 91 7.03 -2.22 16.71
N SER A 92 5.79 -1.99 16.27
CA SER A 92 4.66 -1.64 17.13
C SER A 92 3.34 -2.13 16.54
N THR A 93 2.37 -2.39 17.40
CA THR A 93 1.06 -2.93 17.02
C THR A 93 -0.01 -2.15 17.75
N PRO A 94 -0.70 -1.19 17.09
CA PRO A 94 -1.72 -0.36 17.72
C PRO A 94 -2.95 -1.13 18.21
N SER A 95 -3.29 -2.23 17.54
CA SER A 95 -4.40 -3.12 17.90
C SER A 95 -4.09 -4.54 17.42
N ASP A 96 -4.70 -5.53 18.06
CA ASP A 96 -4.74 -6.89 17.54
C ASP A 96 -5.39 -6.93 16.15
N TYR A 97 -4.95 -7.89 15.33
CA TYR A 97 -5.42 -8.11 13.97
C TYR A 97 -5.41 -9.61 13.64
N SER A 98 -6.24 -10.02 12.68
CA SER A 98 -6.42 -11.43 12.31
C SER A 98 -5.93 -11.80 10.92
N GLU A 99 -5.65 -10.83 10.07
CA GLU A 99 -5.32 -11.02 8.66
C GLU A 99 -3.90 -10.57 8.33
N VAL A 100 -3.23 -11.34 7.47
CA VAL A 100 -1.93 -11.01 6.91
C VAL A 100 -2.11 -10.61 5.45
N PHE A 101 -1.77 -9.36 5.14
CA PHE A 101 -1.71 -8.85 3.78
C PHE A 101 -0.25 -8.75 3.33
N ALA A 102 0.02 -9.23 2.12
CA ALA A 102 1.36 -9.13 1.56
C ALA A 102 1.34 -9.07 0.03
N TYR A 103 2.32 -8.39 -0.54
CA TYR A 103 2.64 -8.47 -1.96
C TYR A 103 3.46 -9.72 -2.22
N GLY A 104 3.05 -10.55 -3.19
CA GLY A 104 3.72 -11.82 -3.43
C GLY A 104 3.27 -12.55 -4.69
N ASN A 105 3.88 -13.71 -4.89
CA ASN A 105 3.49 -14.65 -5.93
C ASN A 105 2.41 -15.60 -5.38
N ALA A 106 1.24 -15.58 -6.01
CA ALA A 106 0.09 -16.39 -5.62
C ALA A 106 0.40 -17.89 -5.57
N GLU A 107 1.08 -18.44 -6.57
CA GLU A 107 1.40 -19.87 -6.67
C GLU A 107 2.29 -20.33 -5.50
N LYS A 108 3.35 -19.57 -5.19
CA LYS A 108 4.22 -19.88 -4.04
C LYS A 108 3.49 -19.84 -2.71
N VAL A 109 2.53 -18.92 -2.56
CA VAL A 109 1.73 -18.84 -1.33
C VAL A 109 0.77 -20.03 -1.28
N LYS A 110 0.14 -20.40 -2.40
CA LYS A 110 -0.78 -21.54 -2.51
C LYS A 110 -0.12 -22.89 -2.19
N GLU A 111 1.15 -23.06 -2.54
CA GLU A 111 1.95 -24.24 -2.14
C GLU A 111 2.06 -24.42 -0.62
N ARG A 112 2.14 -23.31 0.14
CA ARG A 112 2.23 -23.35 1.62
C ARG A 112 0.88 -23.24 2.31
N PHE A 113 -0.05 -22.51 1.70
CA PHE A 113 -1.39 -22.25 2.20
C PHE A 113 -2.37 -22.70 1.14
N ALA A 114 -2.78 -23.97 1.19
CA ALA A 114 -3.79 -24.49 0.28
C ALA A 114 -5.12 -23.74 0.42
N GLU A 115 -5.92 -23.77 -0.63
CA GLU A 115 -7.26 -23.18 -0.62
C GLU A 115 -8.13 -23.88 0.44
N LYS A 116 -8.63 -23.10 1.40
CA LYS A 116 -9.57 -23.54 2.42
C LYS A 116 -10.72 -22.57 2.51
N LYS A 117 -11.92 -23.13 2.74
CA LYS A 117 -13.12 -22.34 3.02
C LYS A 117 -13.01 -21.68 4.39
N GLY A 118 -13.53 -20.47 4.49
CA GLY A 118 -13.51 -19.67 5.72
C GLY A 118 -13.36 -18.18 5.40
N ARG A 119 -13.37 -17.34 6.42
CA ARG A 119 -13.01 -15.92 6.27
C ARG A 119 -11.51 -15.85 5.94
N PRO A 120 -11.11 -15.29 4.78
CA PRO A 120 -9.71 -15.24 4.43
C PRO A 120 -8.89 -14.45 5.44
N ASN A 121 -7.73 -14.98 5.82
CA ASN A 121 -6.76 -14.34 6.70
C ASN A 121 -5.32 -14.38 6.14
N VAL A 122 -5.15 -15.01 4.98
CA VAL A 122 -3.96 -14.89 4.15
C VAL A 122 -4.39 -14.22 2.86
N ILE A 123 -3.98 -12.97 2.66
CA ILE A 123 -4.35 -12.17 1.48
C ILE A 123 -3.09 -11.75 0.73
N VAL A 124 -3.01 -12.15 -0.54
CA VAL A 124 -1.89 -11.84 -1.42
C VAL A 124 -2.34 -10.81 -2.45
N LEU A 125 -1.64 -9.68 -2.46
CA LEU A 125 -1.81 -8.61 -3.42
C LEU A 125 -0.84 -8.75 -4.59
N LYS A 126 -1.27 -8.29 -5.76
CA LYS A 126 -0.45 -8.20 -6.96
C LYS A 126 0.76 -7.31 -6.72
N THR A 127 1.95 -7.86 -6.92
CA THR A 127 3.20 -7.10 -6.81
C THR A 127 3.38 -6.10 -7.96
N ASP A 128 3.82 -4.89 -7.63
CA ASP A 128 4.24 -3.87 -8.60
C ASP A 128 5.78 -3.78 -8.72
N LYS A 129 6.27 -3.55 -9.94
CA LYS A 129 7.71 -3.47 -10.24
C LYS A 129 8.38 -2.24 -9.60
N HIS A 130 7.65 -1.15 -9.37
CA HIS A 130 8.18 0.02 -8.67
C HIS A 130 8.25 -0.23 -7.17
N LEU A 131 7.24 -0.89 -6.60
CA LEU A 131 7.24 -1.27 -5.19
C LEU A 131 8.42 -2.19 -4.83
N MET A 132 8.77 -3.13 -5.71
CA MET A 132 9.91 -4.03 -5.52
C MET A 132 11.28 -3.34 -5.51
N LYS A 133 11.36 -2.06 -5.89
CA LYS A 133 12.61 -1.28 -5.78
C LYS A 133 12.89 -0.83 -4.35
N PHE A 134 11.90 -0.90 -3.46
CA PHE A 134 12.04 -0.53 -2.06
C PHE A 134 12.41 -1.74 -1.20
N LYS A 135 13.29 -1.54 -0.22
CA LYS A 135 13.64 -2.58 0.76
C LYS A 135 12.53 -2.87 1.76
N GLN A 136 11.64 -1.90 1.98
CA GLN A 136 10.52 -1.97 2.91
C GLN A 136 9.34 -1.19 2.32
N ILE A 137 8.13 -1.50 2.80
CA ILE A 137 6.90 -0.82 2.38
C ILE A 137 7.04 0.71 2.60
N PRO A 138 6.82 1.54 1.55
CA PRO A 138 6.74 2.98 1.71
C PRO A 138 5.58 3.37 2.62
N ILE A 139 5.74 4.42 3.43
CA ILE A 139 4.70 4.88 4.36
C ILE A 139 3.40 5.23 3.63
N ALA A 140 3.51 5.89 2.47
CA ALA A 140 2.34 6.25 1.65
C ALA A 140 1.58 5.02 1.14
N GLN A 141 2.30 3.98 0.69
CA GLN A 141 1.68 2.72 0.25
C GLN A 141 0.97 2.03 1.41
N LEU A 142 1.64 1.95 2.57
CA LEU A 142 1.08 1.36 3.78
C LEU A 142 -0.21 2.05 4.23
N PHE A 143 -0.24 3.39 4.15
CA PHE A 143 -1.42 4.18 4.46
C PHE A 143 -2.58 3.88 3.51
N VAL A 144 -2.31 3.88 2.21
CA VAL A 144 -3.30 3.62 1.17
C VAL A 144 -3.86 2.20 1.27
N ASP A 145 -3.03 1.21 1.57
CA ASP A 145 -3.49 -0.16 1.74
C ASP A 145 -4.39 -0.29 2.98
N LEU A 146 -3.97 0.25 4.14
CA LEU A 146 -4.79 0.26 5.36
C LEU A 146 -6.12 1.01 5.19
N TRP A 147 -6.10 2.15 4.47
CA TRP A 147 -7.28 2.96 4.18
C TRP A 147 -8.37 2.17 3.45
N ASN A 148 -7.96 1.19 2.64
CA ASN A 148 -8.86 0.39 1.83
C ASN A 148 -9.33 -0.90 2.53
N ILE A 149 -8.97 -1.13 3.79
CA ILE A 149 -9.40 -2.31 4.53
C ILE A 149 -10.56 -1.97 5.47
N ASN A 150 -11.68 -2.66 5.26
CA ASN A 150 -12.89 -2.49 6.04
C ASN A 150 -12.92 -3.42 7.28
N THR A 151 -12.01 -3.18 8.23
CA THR A 151 -12.04 -3.79 9.56
C THR A 151 -12.02 -2.70 10.61
N TRP A 152 -12.58 -2.95 11.79
CA TRP A 152 -12.67 -1.92 12.83
C TRP A 152 -11.28 -1.47 13.34
N TYR A 153 -10.31 -2.39 13.45
CA TYR A 153 -8.95 -2.07 13.90
C TYR A 153 -8.11 -1.37 12.84
N SER A 154 -8.51 -1.31 11.55
CA SER A 154 -7.75 -0.52 10.55
C SER A 154 -7.65 0.95 10.95
N GLN A 155 -8.66 1.48 11.66
CA GLN A 155 -8.70 2.85 12.15
C GLN A 155 -7.63 3.15 13.19
N GLU A 156 -7.33 2.20 14.10
CA GLU A 156 -6.26 2.37 15.09
C GLU A 156 -4.88 2.46 14.44
N PHE A 157 -4.65 1.65 13.40
CA PHE A 157 -3.42 1.71 12.61
C PHE A 157 -3.33 3.01 11.81
N LEU A 158 -4.42 3.42 11.16
CA LEU A 158 -4.48 4.67 10.39
C LEU A 158 -4.19 5.88 11.27
N LYS A 159 -4.80 5.97 12.46
CA LYS A 159 -4.58 7.08 13.40
C LYS A 159 -3.10 7.25 13.77
N VAL A 160 -2.41 6.14 14.09
CA VAL A 160 -0.98 6.19 14.41
C VAL A 160 -0.15 6.54 13.18
N LEU A 161 -0.53 6.02 12.01
CA LEU A 161 0.19 6.29 10.76
C LEU A 161 0.04 7.75 10.32
N GLU A 162 -1.15 8.34 10.48
CA GLU A 162 -1.41 9.76 10.22
C GLU A 162 -0.58 10.66 11.13
N ALA A 163 -0.49 10.34 12.42
CA ALA A 163 0.37 11.09 13.35
C ALA A 163 1.85 11.07 12.90
N LYS A 164 2.33 9.90 12.44
CA LYS A 164 3.70 9.77 11.90
C LYS A 164 3.88 10.54 10.59
N ILE A 165 2.88 10.53 9.71
CA ILE A 165 2.93 11.26 8.43
C ILE A 165 2.91 12.77 8.68
N ASN A 166 2.04 13.27 9.57
CA ASN A 166 1.99 14.69 9.90
C ASN A 166 3.32 15.18 10.48
N GLY A 167 3.96 14.41 11.39
CA GLY A 167 5.30 14.73 11.88
C GLY A 167 6.43 14.65 10.84
N ILE A 168 6.17 14.18 9.61
CA ILE A 168 7.09 14.22 8.47
C ILE A 168 6.74 15.36 7.49
N LEU A 169 5.47 15.80 7.48
CA LEU A 169 4.93 16.81 6.58
C LEU A 169 4.91 18.23 7.18
N GLU A 170 5.28 18.38 8.45
CA GLU A 170 5.63 19.64 9.12
C GLU A 170 7.10 20.01 8.90
#